data_AF-A0A1F7SNW5-F1
#
_entry.id   AF-A0A1F7SNW5-F1
#
_cell.length_a   1.000
_cell.length_b   1.000
_cell.length_c   1.000
_cell.angle_alpha   90.00
_cell.angle_beta   90.00
_cell.angle_gamma   90.00
#
_symmetry.space_group_name_H-M   'P 1'
#
loop_
_entity.id
_entity.type
_entity.pdbx_description
1 polymer ?
#
loop_
_entity_poly.entity_id
_entity_poly.type
_entity_poly.pdbx_seq_one_letter_code
_entity_poly.pdbx_strand_id
1 'polypeptide(L)'
;MTAFTLALLVVFFFSTANCSFSETAEFPEKLFQFAESLFREAEYYRAITEYKRFISYYPENQLAETAVYQIGNCYFQAEKWDEAIKSFEDFNEKHPESPLVKDTLQKMGEGYLKKGDKENSKKIFDLINEKYPKDEAGNKAKISLGTLYLEHHEWNKASEVFSRVEERSRYKTLADRLIQGSKEAERLPGKSPVLAGTLSALIPGAGQLYTGRRLDSLVAFLLNGVFILGAVESFNKNIYVAGGILSFFELGWYSGNIYNAISDAHKYNRDTRRRFIEELKINSNLSDNLSLKKGPIIFSYRIEF
;
A
#
# COMPACT_ATOMS: atom_id res chain seq x y z
N MET A 1 -51.96 -82.76 16.00
CA MET A 1 -51.53 -82.00 17.19
C MET A 1 -50.01 -81.89 17.12
N THR A 2 -49.53 -80.72 16.66
CA THR A 2 -48.81 -79.72 17.48
C THR A 2 -47.34 -80.11 17.64
N ALA A 3 -46.35 -79.27 17.47
CA ALA A 3 -46.20 -77.87 17.06
C ALA A 3 -44.66 -77.73 17.06
N PHE A 4 -44.06 -77.11 16.06
CA PHE A 4 -43.76 -75.68 16.19
C PHE A 4 -43.09 -75.36 17.53
N THR A 5 -41.78 -75.60 17.65
CA THR A 5 -40.84 -74.85 18.51
C THR A 5 -39.47 -75.54 18.54
N LEU A 6 -38.62 -75.28 17.55
CA LEU A 6 -37.18 -75.07 17.81
C LEU A 6 -36.42 -74.50 16.59
N ALA A 7 -37.09 -73.76 15.71
CA ALA A 7 -36.45 -72.93 14.69
C ALA A 7 -36.34 -71.50 15.22
N LEU A 8 -35.59 -71.27 16.30
CA LEU A 8 -35.42 -69.91 16.84
C LEU A 8 -34.17 -69.71 17.69
N LEU A 9 -33.04 -70.32 17.31
CA LEU A 9 -31.74 -70.05 17.94
C LEU A 9 -30.56 -69.94 16.96
N VAL A 10 -30.82 -69.69 15.66
CA VAL A 10 -29.76 -69.44 14.66
C VAL A 10 -29.98 -68.13 13.87
N VAL A 11 -31.07 -67.39 14.11
CA VAL A 11 -31.36 -66.12 13.39
C VAL A 11 -30.99 -64.86 14.19
N PHE A 12 -30.53 -64.99 15.43
CA PHE A 12 -30.13 -63.83 16.27
C PHE A 12 -28.61 -63.59 16.33
N PHE A 13 -27.88 -63.88 15.25
CA PHE A 13 -26.46 -63.48 15.12
C PHE A 13 -26.15 -62.64 13.88
N PHE A 14 -27.17 -62.14 13.18
CA PHE A 14 -27.02 -61.18 12.08
C PHE A 14 -28.10 -60.10 12.16
N SER A 15 -28.06 -59.29 13.23
CA SER A 15 -28.89 -58.09 13.30
C SER A 15 -28.23 -57.10 14.24
N THR A 16 -27.78 -55.98 13.66
CA THR A 16 -27.12 -54.82 14.28
C THR A 16 -25.69 -55.12 14.74
N ALA A 17 -24.62 -54.70 14.06
CA ALA A 17 -24.42 -53.43 13.40
C ALA A 17 -23.71 -53.61 12.06
N ASN A 18 -24.47 -53.62 10.96
CA ASN A 18 -24.09 -52.74 9.87
C ASN A 18 -24.37 -51.33 10.37
N CYS A 19 -23.48 -50.81 11.22
CA CYS A 19 -23.17 -49.40 11.11
C CYS A 19 -22.49 -49.33 9.75
N SER A 20 -23.30 -49.22 8.69
CA SER A 20 -22.90 -48.32 7.62
C SER A 20 -22.61 -47.03 8.38
N PHE A 21 -21.34 -46.82 8.69
CA PHE A 21 -20.79 -45.50 8.62
C PHE A 21 -21.22 -45.06 7.22
N SER A 22 -22.39 -44.45 7.16
CA SER A 22 -22.66 -43.43 6.19
C SER A 22 -21.58 -42.42 6.54
N GLU A 23 -20.37 -42.70 6.04
CA GLU A 23 -19.44 -41.71 5.58
C GLU A 23 -20.37 -40.82 4.78
N THR A 24 -20.86 -39.77 5.45
CA THR A 24 -21.57 -38.70 4.78
C THR A 24 -20.48 -38.21 3.86
N ALA A 25 -20.42 -38.76 2.65
CA ALA A 25 -19.44 -38.41 1.65
C ALA A 25 -19.56 -36.91 1.60
N GLU A 26 -18.57 -36.24 2.21
CA GLU A 26 -18.65 -34.82 2.44
C GLU A 26 -18.56 -34.27 1.04
N PHE A 27 -19.71 -33.89 0.47
CA PHE A 27 -19.77 -33.54 -0.94
C PHE A 27 -18.66 -32.50 -1.15
N PRO A 28 -17.68 -32.74 -2.04
CA PRO A 28 -16.52 -31.87 -2.19
C PRO A 28 -16.96 -30.40 -2.29
N GLU A 29 -18.06 -30.16 -2.99
CA GLU A 29 -18.69 -28.85 -3.14
C GLU A 29 -19.10 -28.22 -1.80
N LYS A 30 -19.63 -28.99 -0.83
CA LYS A 30 -19.98 -28.48 0.50
C LYS A 30 -18.75 -28.10 1.31
N LEU A 31 -17.71 -28.93 1.29
CA LEU A 31 -16.46 -28.62 2.01
C LEU A 31 -15.79 -27.36 1.43
N PHE A 32 -15.76 -27.25 0.10
CA PHE A 32 -15.25 -26.06 -0.57
C PHE A 32 -16.12 -24.82 -0.24
N GLN A 33 -17.45 -24.94 -0.30
CA GLN A 33 -18.36 -23.84 0.03
C GLN A 33 -18.25 -23.38 1.49
N PHE A 34 -17.93 -24.29 2.41
CA PHE A 34 -17.66 -23.95 3.80
C PHE A 34 -16.34 -23.17 3.95
N ALA A 35 -15.28 -23.56 3.25
CA ALA A 35 -14.05 -22.76 3.21
C ALA A 35 -14.31 -21.35 2.63
N GLU A 36 -15.12 -21.25 1.57
CA GLU A 36 -15.54 -19.98 0.98
C GLU A 36 -16.39 -19.11 1.94
N SER A 37 -17.26 -19.71 2.77
CA SER A 37 -18.02 -18.95 3.76
C SER A 37 -17.11 -18.36 4.83
N LEU A 38 -16.15 -19.14 5.33
CA LEU A 38 -15.14 -18.67 6.28
C LEU A 38 -14.31 -17.53 5.69
N PHE A 39 -13.93 -17.63 4.41
CA PHE A 39 -13.22 -16.55 3.71
C PHE A 39 -14.06 -15.25 3.66
N ARG A 40 -15.35 -15.35 3.33
CA ARG A 40 -16.26 -14.19 3.31
C ARG A 40 -16.49 -13.58 4.69
N GLU A 41 -16.46 -14.40 5.73
CA GLU A 41 -16.52 -14.00 7.15
C GLU A 41 -15.19 -13.42 7.67
N ALA A 42 -14.18 -13.30 6.81
CA ALA A 42 -12.82 -12.85 7.14
C ALA A 42 -12.06 -13.76 8.11
N GLU A 43 -12.51 -15.01 8.29
CA GLU A 43 -11.84 -16.01 9.11
C GLU A 43 -10.76 -16.75 8.32
N TYR A 44 -9.77 -15.98 7.82
CA TYR A 44 -8.81 -16.45 6.82
C TYR A 44 -8.03 -17.70 7.23
N TYR A 45 -7.60 -17.83 8.48
CA TYR A 45 -6.85 -19.02 8.94
C TYR A 45 -7.73 -20.28 9.04
N ARG A 46 -9.01 -20.13 9.40
CA ARG A 46 -9.96 -21.24 9.39
C ARG A 46 -10.27 -21.64 7.94
N ALA A 47 -10.48 -20.67 7.06
CA ALA A 47 -10.63 -20.91 5.63
C ALA A 47 -9.43 -21.67 5.04
N ILE A 48 -8.19 -21.25 5.34
CA ILE A 48 -6.96 -21.96 4.93
C ILE A 48 -6.98 -23.41 5.40
N THR A 49 -7.41 -23.66 6.63
CA THR A 49 -7.47 -25.02 7.20
C THR A 49 -8.45 -25.90 6.41
N GLU A 50 -9.62 -25.36 6.06
CA GLU A 50 -10.64 -26.09 5.30
C GLU A 50 -10.27 -26.26 3.82
N TYR A 51 -9.63 -25.28 3.18
CA TYR A 51 -9.07 -25.46 1.83
C TYR A 51 -7.96 -26.53 1.81
N LYS A 52 -7.08 -26.56 2.82
CA LYS A 52 -6.06 -27.61 2.95
C LYS A 52 -6.70 -28.99 3.16
N ARG A 53 -7.75 -29.08 3.97
CA ARG A 53 -8.53 -30.32 4.13
C ARG A 53 -9.14 -30.77 2.81
N PHE A 54 -9.73 -29.84 2.05
CA PHE A 54 -10.29 -30.11 0.72
C PHE A 54 -9.24 -30.70 -0.23
N ILE A 55 -8.06 -30.08 -0.34
CA ILE A 55 -6.98 -30.56 -1.20
C ILE A 55 -6.46 -31.94 -0.75
N SER A 56 -6.45 -32.21 0.57
CA SER A 56 -6.02 -33.49 1.11
C SER A 56 -7.00 -34.64 0.82
N TYR A 57 -8.31 -34.38 0.87
CA TYR A 57 -9.32 -35.40 0.63
C TYR A 57 -9.70 -35.55 -0.84
N TYR A 58 -9.61 -34.47 -1.61
CA TYR A 58 -10.05 -34.40 -3.00
C TYR A 58 -8.98 -33.82 -3.93
N PRO A 59 -7.75 -34.38 -3.98
CA PRO A 59 -6.64 -33.80 -4.74
C PRO A 59 -6.88 -33.75 -6.25
N GLU A 60 -7.69 -34.66 -6.81
CA GLU A 60 -8.02 -34.72 -8.25
C GLU A 60 -9.28 -33.94 -8.61
N ASN A 61 -9.95 -33.31 -7.64
CA ASN A 61 -11.16 -32.55 -7.92
C ASN A 61 -10.82 -31.26 -8.69
N GLN A 62 -11.70 -30.87 -9.62
CA GLN A 62 -11.55 -29.65 -10.42
C GLN A 62 -11.41 -28.36 -9.60
N LEU A 63 -11.87 -28.34 -8.34
CA LEU A 63 -11.74 -27.20 -7.42
C LEU A 63 -10.44 -27.22 -6.61
N ALA A 64 -9.61 -28.26 -6.70
CA ALA A 64 -8.39 -28.37 -5.91
C ALA A 64 -7.39 -27.26 -6.25
N GLU A 65 -7.21 -26.97 -7.54
CA GLU A 65 -6.42 -25.81 -7.99
C GLU A 65 -6.96 -24.50 -7.42
N THR A 66 -8.28 -24.28 -7.53
CA THR A 66 -8.94 -23.10 -6.97
C THR A 66 -8.74 -23.00 -5.46
N ALA A 67 -8.78 -24.11 -4.72
CA ALA A 67 -8.53 -24.13 -3.28
C ALA A 67 -7.10 -23.69 -2.94
N VAL A 68 -6.09 -24.11 -3.72
CA VAL A 68 -4.69 -23.66 -3.55
C VAL A 68 -4.59 -22.15 -3.77
N TYR A 69 -5.20 -21.65 -4.85
CA TYR A 69 -5.26 -20.22 -5.13
C TYR A 69 -5.94 -19.43 -3.99
N GLN A 70 -7.04 -19.96 -3.43
CA GLN A 70 -7.75 -19.31 -2.33
C GLN A 70 -6.96 -19.27 -1.02
N ILE A 71 -6.05 -20.22 -0.78
CA ILE A 71 -5.11 -20.15 0.35
C ILE A 71 -4.22 -18.89 0.23
N GLY A 72 -3.70 -18.61 -0.96
CA GLY A 72 -2.92 -17.39 -1.22
C GLY A 72 -3.76 -16.13 -0.98
N ASN A 73 -5.03 -16.13 -1.42
CA ASN A 73 -5.96 -15.03 -1.14
C ASN A 73 -6.24 -14.85 0.35
N CYS A 74 -6.37 -15.92 1.11
CA CYS A 74 -6.55 -15.84 2.57
C CYS A 74 -5.37 -15.12 3.22
N TYR A 75 -4.13 -15.50 2.88
CA TYR A 75 -2.95 -14.79 3.39
C TYR A 75 -2.92 -13.32 2.93
N PHE A 76 -3.26 -13.05 1.68
CA PHE A 76 -3.30 -11.69 1.15
C PHE A 76 -4.30 -10.82 1.90
N GLN A 77 -5.52 -11.33 2.16
CA GLN A 77 -6.53 -10.58 2.93
C GLN A 77 -6.18 -10.47 4.42
N ALA A 78 -5.42 -11.43 4.96
CA ALA A 78 -4.87 -11.36 6.31
C ALA A 78 -3.66 -10.43 6.43
N GLU A 79 -3.30 -9.69 5.36
CA GLU A 79 -2.13 -8.81 5.28
C GLU A 79 -0.79 -9.53 5.54
N LYS A 80 -0.77 -10.84 5.34
CA LYS A 80 0.41 -11.70 5.41
C LYS A 80 1.08 -11.75 4.05
N TRP A 81 1.72 -10.64 3.69
CA TRP A 81 2.23 -10.40 2.34
C TRP A 81 3.27 -11.43 1.91
N ASP A 82 4.21 -11.81 2.79
CA ASP A 82 5.25 -12.77 2.45
C ASP A 82 4.67 -14.18 2.25
N GLU A 83 3.75 -14.60 3.11
CA GLU A 83 3.05 -15.89 2.98
C GLU A 83 2.15 -15.93 1.75
N ALA A 84 1.48 -14.83 1.42
CA ALA A 84 0.66 -14.70 0.22
C ALA A 84 1.50 -14.81 -1.05
N ILE A 85 2.60 -14.04 -1.12
CA ILE A 85 3.54 -14.07 -2.25
C ILE A 85 4.07 -15.48 -2.45
N LYS A 86 4.56 -16.12 -1.38
CA LYS A 86 5.06 -17.50 -1.45
C LYS A 86 3.98 -18.49 -1.94
N SER A 87 2.76 -18.37 -1.41
CA SER A 87 1.64 -19.23 -1.84
C SER A 87 1.30 -19.05 -3.32
N PHE A 88 1.42 -17.83 -3.84
CA PHE A 88 1.19 -17.52 -5.26
C PHE A 88 2.37 -17.97 -6.14
N GLU A 89 3.61 -17.88 -5.66
CA GLU A 89 4.79 -18.44 -6.32
C GLU A 89 4.66 -19.95 -6.47
N ASP A 90 4.36 -20.66 -5.37
CA ASP A 90 4.14 -22.11 -5.37
C ASP A 90 2.99 -22.52 -6.31
N PHE A 91 1.92 -21.71 -6.37
CA PHE A 91 0.80 -21.92 -7.30
C PHE A 91 1.26 -21.79 -8.75
N ASN A 92 1.99 -20.73 -9.08
CA ASN A 92 2.45 -20.45 -10.45
C ASN A 92 3.46 -21.49 -10.95
N GLU A 93 4.27 -22.06 -10.06
CA GLU A 93 5.20 -23.15 -10.39
C GLU A 93 4.45 -24.45 -10.69
N LYS A 94 3.43 -24.79 -9.89
CA LYS A 94 2.67 -26.04 -10.03
C LYS A 94 1.59 -25.98 -11.12
N HIS A 95 1.02 -24.80 -11.37
CA HIS A 95 -0.09 -24.57 -12.29
C HIS A 95 0.23 -23.49 -13.34
N PRO A 96 1.33 -23.60 -14.12
CA PRO A 96 1.82 -22.52 -14.99
C PRO A 96 0.86 -22.15 -16.14
N GLU A 97 -0.04 -23.06 -16.52
CA GLU A 97 -1.04 -22.86 -17.58
C GLU A 97 -2.41 -22.41 -17.03
N SER A 98 -2.56 -22.31 -15.70
CA SER A 98 -3.82 -21.92 -15.10
C SER A 98 -4.22 -20.51 -15.52
N PRO A 99 -5.50 -20.26 -15.82
CA PRO A 99 -6.01 -18.91 -16.07
C PRO A 99 -5.83 -17.98 -14.86
N LEU A 100 -5.65 -18.52 -13.65
CA LEU A 100 -5.46 -17.76 -12.41
C LEU A 100 -4.05 -17.17 -12.28
N VAL A 101 -3.06 -17.65 -13.05
CA VAL A 101 -1.66 -17.16 -13.00
C VAL A 101 -1.55 -15.65 -13.22
N LYS A 102 -2.41 -15.07 -14.06
CA LYS A 102 -2.41 -13.62 -14.31
C LYS A 102 -2.78 -12.84 -13.05
N ASP A 103 -3.74 -13.35 -12.29
CA ASP A 103 -4.24 -12.71 -11.08
C ASP A 103 -3.30 -12.95 -9.88
N THR A 104 -2.69 -14.13 -9.76
CA THR A 104 -1.65 -14.38 -8.76
C THR A 104 -0.44 -13.46 -8.95
N LEU A 105 0.05 -13.29 -10.19
CA LEU A 105 1.13 -12.34 -10.49
C LEU A 105 0.73 -10.91 -10.12
N GLN A 106 -0.50 -10.50 -10.45
CA GLN A 106 -1.02 -9.19 -10.06
C GLN A 106 -1.00 -9.01 -8.53
N LYS A 107 -1.47 -10.02 -7.78
CA LYS A 107 -1.46 -10.01 -6.30
C LYS A 107 -0.07 -10.06 -5.71
N MET A 108 0.88 -10.76 -6.33
CA MET A 108 2.29 -10.74 -5.92
C MET A 108 2.86 -9.32 -6.06
N GLY A 109 2.66 -8.68 -7.22
CA GLY A 109 3.12 -7.31 -7.45
C GLY A 109 2.52 -6.32 -6.45
N GLU A 110 1.22 -6.45 -6.15
CA GLU A 110 0.53 -5.66 -5.12
C GLU A 110 1.05 -5.98 -3.70
N GLY A 111 1.29 -7.25 -3.37
CA GLY A 111 1.83 -7.70 -2.09
C GLY A 111 3.22 -7.11 -1.83
N TYR A 112 4.10 -7.13 -2.84
CA TYR A 112 5.40 -6.48 -2.78
C TYR A 112 5.28 -4.96 -2.54
N LEU A 113 4.32 -4.26 -3.16
CA LEU A 113 4.06 -2.85 -2.84
C LEU A 113 3.63 -2.65 -1.39
N LYS A 114 2.71 -3.48 -0.89
CA LYS A 114 2.14 -3.35 0.46
C LYS A 114 3.17 -3.55 1.56
N LYS A 115 4.19 -4.39 1.34
CA LYS A 115 5.35 -4.53 2.25
C LYS A 115 6.47 -3.51 2.02
N GLY A 116 6.33 -2.62 1.03
CA GLY A 116 7.31 -1.57 0.71
C GLY A 116 8.45 -1.99 -0.22
N ASP A 117 8.41 -3.22 -0.75
CA ASP A 117 9.41 -3.76 -1.67
C ASP A 117 9.08 -3.40 -3.12
N LYS A 118 9.44 -2.16 -3.47
CA LYS A 118 9.10 -1.54 -4.75
C LYS A 118 9.87 -2.15 -5.91
N GLU A 119 11.08 -2.66 -5.66
CA GLU A 119 11.92 -3.25 -6.69
C GLU A 119 11.31 -4.56 -7.18
N ASN A 120 10.94 -5.47 -6.27
CA ASN A 120 10.33 -6.73 -6.65
C ASN A 120 8.91 -6.53 -7.20
N SER A 121 8.15 -5.57 -6.67
CA SER A 121 6.87 -5.19 -7.26
C SER A 121 7.01 -4.77 -8.73
N LYS A 122 7.98 -3.89 -9.02
CA LYS A 122 8.26 -3.46 -10.40
C LYS A 122 8.64 -4.65 -11.28
N LYS A 123 9.50 -5.55 -10.83
CA LYS A 123 9.88 -6.77 -11.59
C LYS A 123 8.65 -7.61 -11.96
N ILE A 124 7.73 -7.82 -11.00
CA ILE A 124 6.51 -8.58 -11.26
C ILE A 124 5.59 -7.86 -12.25
N PHE A 125 5.36 -6.56 -12.11
CA PHE A 125 4.52 -5.82 -13.08
C PHE A 125 5.16 -5.73 -14.47
N ASP A 126 6.48 -5.58 -14.55
CA ASP A 126 7.23 -5.63 -15.80
C ASP A 126 7.07 -7.01 -16.48
N LEU A 127 7.14 -8.10 -15.71
CA LEU A 127 6.89 -9.46 -16.20
C LEU A 127 5.48 -9.65 -16.76
N ILE A 128 4.44 -9.14 -16.07
CA ILE A 128 3.05 -9.20 -16.57
C ILE A 128 2.93 -8.41 -17.88
N ASN A 129 3.56 -7.23 -17.95
CA ASN A 129 3.54 -6.39 -19.14
C ASN A 129 4.25 -7.04 -20.34
N GLU A 130 5.30 -7.83 -20.10
CA GLU A 130 6.00 -8.59 -21.13
C GLU A 130 5.19 -9.80 -21.60
N LYS A 131 4.63 -10.57 -20.67
CA LYS A 131 3.93 -11.82 -20.98
C LYS A 131 2.50 -11.60 -21.50
N TYR A 132 1.84 -10.53 -21.05
CA TYR A 132 0.44 -10.24 -21.35
C TYR A 132 0.19 -8.78 -21.77
N PRO A 133 0.95 -8.23 -22.75
CA PRO A 133 0.98 -6.80 -23.04
C PRO A 133 -0.37 -6.20 -23.43
N LYS A 134 -1.25 -6.99 -24.05
CA LYS A 134 -2.55 -6.52 -24.57
C LYS A 134 -3.73 -6.93 -23.70
N ASP A 135 -3.51 -7.78 -22.70
CA ASP A 135 -4.58 -8.30 -21.85
C ASP A 135 -4.98 -7.28 -20.78
N GLU A 136 -6.19 -7.45 -20.23
CA GLU A 136 -6.64 -6.64 -19.09
C GLU A 136 -5.73 -6.76 -17.86
N ALA A 137 -5.10 -7.92 -17.66
CA ALA A 137 -4.10 -8.08 -16.60
C ALA A 137 -2.85 -7.22 -16.85
N GLY A 138 -2.33 -7.20 -18.09
CA GLY A 138 -1.24 -6.30 -18.47
C GLY A 138 -1.62 -4.83 -18.33
N ASN A 139 -2.82 -4.45 -18.75
CA ASN A 139 -3.30 -3.08 -18.57
C ASN A 139 -3.44 -2.70 -17.09
N LYS A 140 -3.92 -3.60 -16.22
CA LYS A 140 -3.93 -3.39 -14.77
C LYS A 140 -2.51 -3.25 -14.20
N ALA A 141 -1.56 -4.06 -14.66
CA ALA A 141 -0.16 -3.97 -14.26
C ALA A 141 0.49 -2.63 -14.69
N LYS A 142 0.18 -2.12 -15.90
CA LYS A 142 0.58 -0.77 -16.33
C LYS A 142 0.00 0.32 -15.43
N ILE A 143 -1.29 0.25 -15.05
CA ILE A 143 -1.87 1.20 -14.09
C ILE A 143 -1.14 1.13 -12.74
N SER A 144 -0.85 -0.08 -12.25
CA SER A 144 -0.19 -0.30 -10.97
C SER A 144 1.25 0.26 -10.98
N LEU A 145 2.01 -0.03 -12.03
CA LEU A 145 3.38 0.44 -12.22
C LEU A 145 3.45 1.96 -12.46
N GLY A 146 2.53 2.51 -13.26
CA GLY A 146 2.44 3.96 -13.46
C GLY A 146 2.09 4.68 -12.16
N THR A 147 1.22 4.10 -11.34
CA THR A 147 0.87 4.63 -10.01
C THR A 147 2.07 4.61 -9.08
N LEU A 148 2.90 3.55 -9.13
CA LEU A 148 4.17 3.51 -8.41
C LEU A 148 5.06 4.69 -8.83
N TYR A 149 5.28 4.93 -10.12
CA TYR A 149 6.07 6.09 -10.56
C TYR A 149 5.46 7.44 -10.15
N LEU A 150 4.13 7.56 -10.20
CA LEU A 150 3.41 8.75 -9.78
C LEU A 150 3.67 9.07 -8.30
N GLU A 151 3.57 8.06 -7.42
CA GLU A 151 3.86 8.20 -5.98
C GLU A 151 5.31 8.59 -5.70
N HIS A 152 6.21 8.24 -6.60
CA HIS A 152 7.64 8.58 -6.54
C HIS A 152 7.99 9.92 -7.17
N HIS A 153 6.98 10.68 -7.62
CA HIS A 153 7.16 11.95 -8.32
C HIS A 153 7.92 11.80 -9.66
N GLU A 154 7.93 10.60 -10.24
CA GLU A 154 8.52 10.31 -11.56
C GLU A 154 7.46 10.51 -12.65
N TRP A 155 6.96 11.75 -12.78
CA TRP A 155 5.79 12.12 -13.57
C TRP A 155 5.85 11.69 -15.03
N ASN A 156 7.01 11.88 -15.66
CA ASN A 156 7.25 11.48 -17.05
C ASN A 156 7.12 9.97 -17.24
N LYS A 157 7.77 9.18 -16.37
CA LYS A 157 7.70 7.71 -16.43
C LYS A 157 6.28 7.23 -16.13
N ALA A 158 5.60 7.84 -15.17
CA ALA A 158 4.20 7.53 -14.87
C ALA A 158 3.33 7.72 -16.12
N SER A 159 3.40 8.90 -16.75
CA SER A 159 2.66 9.21 -17.98
C SER A 159 3.01 8.26 -19.13
N GLU A 160 4.29 7.93 -19.31
CA GLU A 160 4.74 6.97 -20.32
C GLU A 160 4.12 5.59 -20.08
N VAL A 161 4.16 5.08 -18.85
CA VAL A 161 3.56 3.77 -18.52
C VAL A 161 2.05 3.77 -18.73
N PHE A 162 1.35 4.82 -18.29
CA PHE A 162 -0.09 4.94 -18.52
C PHE A 162 -0.46 5.00 -20.01
N SER A 163 0.36 5.66 -20.83
CA SER A 163 0.12 5.73 -22.29
C SER A 163 0.21 4.39 -23.02
N ARG A 164 0.84 3.38 -22.39
CA ARG A 164 0.92 2.02 -22.92
C ARG A 164 -0.36 1.21 -22.68
N VAL A 165 -1.33 1.71 -21.91
CA VAL A 165 -2.62 1.04 -21.70
C VAL A 165 -3.40 0.99 -23.02
N GLU A 166 -3.88 -0.18 -23.39
CA GLU A 166 -4.57 -0.41 -24.67
C GLU A 166 -5.86 0.40 -24.78
N GLU A 167 -6.14 0.90 -26.00
CA GLU A 167 -7.27 1.80 -26.26
C GLU A 167 -8.65 1.18 -25.96
N ARG A 168 -8.74 -0.16 -26.10
CA ARG A 168 -9.97 -0.92 -25.82
C ARG A 168 -10.07 -1.42 -24.38
N SER A 169 -9.07 -1.17 -23.54
CA SER A 169 -9.07 -1.64 -22.16
C SER A 169 -10.08 -0.88 -21.31
N ARG A 170 -10.69 -1.56 -20.34
CA ARG A 170 -11.49 -0.90 -19.29
C ARG A 170 -10.71 0.15 -18.49
N TYR A 171 -9.38 0.06 -18.49
CA TYR A 171 -8.49 0.99 -17.78
C TYR A 171 -8.13 2.23 -18.59
N LYS A 172 -8.53 2.34 -19.85
CA LYS A 172 -8.12 3.43 -20.73
C LYS A 172 -8.52 4.81 -20.19
N THR A 173 -9.80 5.00 -19.85
CA THR A 173 -10.29 6.28 -19.29
C THR A 173 -9.60 6.64 -17.96
N LEU A 174 -9.22 5.66 -17.16
CA LEU A 174 -8.42 5.89 -15.96
C LEU A 174 -7.00 6.33 -16.34
N ALA A 175 -6.35 5.63 -17.26
CA ALA A 175 -5.01 5.95 -17.73
C ALA A 175 -4.93 7.38 -18.27
N ASP A 176 -5.89 7.81 -19.10
CA ASP A 176 -5.91 9.17 -19.66
C ASP A 176 -6.01 10.25 -18.58
N ARG A 177 -6.83 10.03 -17.54
CA ARG A 177 -6.91 10.93 -16.39
C ARG A 177 -5.60 10.99 -15.62
N LEU A 178 -4.94 9.84 -15.43
CA LEU A 178 -3.65 9.77 -14.74
C LEU A 178 -2.50 10.39 -15.57
N ILE A 179 -2.54 10.28 -16.90
CA ILE A 179 -1.62 10.97 -17.82
C ILE A 179 -1.77 12.47 -17.66
N GLN A 180 -3.01 12.99 -17.71
CA GLN A 180 -3.27 14.41 -17.55
C GLN A 180 -2.82 14.91 -16.17
N GLY A 181 -3.16 14.18 -15.11
CA GLY A 181 -2.70 14.48 -13.77
C GLY A 181 -1.17 14.46 -13.63
N SER A 182 -0.49 13.51 -14.29
CA SER A 182 0.98 13.45 -14.28
C SER A 182 1.60 14.69 -14.94
N LYS A 183 1.03 15.18 -16.04
CA LYS A 183 1.49 16.41 -16.71
C LYS A 183 1.22 17.67 -15.89
N GLU A 184 0.10 17.71 -15.18
CA GLU A 184 -0.23 18.80 -14.26
C GLU A 184 0.72 18.81 -13.05
N ALA A 185 1.12 17.63 -12.55
CA ALA A 185 2.04 17.48 -11.44
C ALA A 185 3.40 18.17 -11.69
N GLU A 186 3.87 18.18 -12.94
CA GLU A 186 5.12 18.85 -13.33
C GLU A 186 5.08 20.37 -13.14
N ARG A 187 3.88 20.95 -13.21
CA ARG A 187 3.65 22.40 -13.14
C ARG A 187 3.24 22.85 -11.74
N LEU A 188 3.24 21.94 -10.77
CA LEU A 188 2.87 22.28 -9.40
C LEU A 188 3.77 23.40 -8.85
N PRO A 189 3.19 24.37 -8.11
CA PRO A 189 3.95 25.45 -7.55
C PRO A 189 5.00 24.91 -6.56
N GLY A 190 6.25 25.29 -6.78
CA GLY A 190 7.38 24.95 -5.91
C GLY A 190 7.96 26.18 -5.20
N LYS A 191 8.51 25.95 -4.02
CA LYS A 191 9.30 26.92 -3.24
C LYS A 191 10.76 26.48 -3.24
N SER A 192 11.68 27.36 -3.61
CA SER A 192 13.11 27.06 -3.60
C SER A 192 13.64 27.07 -2.16
N PRO A 193 14.20 25.95 -1.65
CA PRO A 193 14.78 25.91 -0.31
C PRO A 193 16.00 26.83 -0.19
N VAL A 194 16.84 26.88 -1.23
CA VAL A 194 18.00 27.78 -1.28
C VAL A 194 17.54 29.23 -1.19
N LEU A 195 16.52 29.63 -1.97
CA LEU A 195 15.99 30.99 -1.93
C LEU A 195 15.39 31.33 -0.56
N ALA A 196 14.67 30.38 0.06
CA ALA A 196 14.13 30.58 1.40
C ALA A 196 15.26 30.83 2.43
N GLY A 197 16.33 30.03 2.35
CA GLY A 197 17.51 30.19 3.18
C GLY A 197 18.23 31.52 2.96
N THR A 198 18.48 31.89 1.69
CA THR A 198 19.18 33.16 1.37
C THR A 198 18.37 34.37 1.80
N LEU A 199 17.05 34.37 1.59
CA LEU A 199 16.18 35.44 2.08
C LEU A 199 16.25 35.55 3.61
N SER A 200 16.17 34.42 4.33
CA SER A 200 16.27 34.42 5.80
C SER A 200 17.65 34.83 6.32
N ALA A 201 18.72 34.59 5.54
CA ALA A 201 20.09 34.97 5.88
C ALA A 201 20.40 36.45 5.57
N LEU A 202 19.55 37.11 4.78
CA LEU A 202 19.63 38.56 4.58
C LEU A 202 18.77 39.30 5.59
N ILE A 203 17.54 38.80 5.81
CA ILE A 203 16.56 39.41 6.68
C ILE A 203 15.90 38.30 7.50
N PRO A 204 16.05 38.30 8.84
CA PRO A 204 15.36 37.34 9.71
C PRO A 204 13.86 37.29 9.41
N GLY A 205 13.34 36.08 9.16
CA GLY A 205 11.93 35.87 8.86
C GLY A 205 11.53 36.01 7.39
N ALA A 206 12.37 36.54 6.50
CA ALA A 206 11.98 36.73 5.09
C ALA A 206 11.81 35.40 4.34
N GLY A 207 12.58 34.37 4.70
CA GLY A 207 12.39 33.01 4.17
C GLY A 207 11.04 32.40 4.56
N GLN A 208 10.62 32.59 5.81
CA GLN A 208 9.31 32.17 6.33
C GLN A 208 8.17 32.93 5.64
N LEU A 209 8.36 34.23 5.38
CA LEU A 209 7.38 35.01 4.63
C LEU A 209 7.20 34.47 3.21
N TYR A 210 8.31 34.13 2.53
CA TYR A 210 8.31 33.53 1.20
C TYR A 210 7.58 32.17 1.15
N THR A 211 7.70 31.36 2.20
CA THR A 211 6.98 30.08 2.33
C THR A 211 5.54 30.25 2.83
N GLY A 212 5.09 31.48 3.11
CA GLY A 212 3.73 31.81 3.54
C GLY A 212 3.50 31.79 5.06
N ARG A 213 4.55 31.54 5.85
CA ARG A 213 4.51 31.45 7.31
C ARG A 213 4.68 32.82 7.96
N ARG A 214 3.62 33.63 7.86
CA ARG A 214 3.63 35.06 8.28
C ARG A 214 3.91 35.26 9.77
N LEU A 215 3.35 34.42 10.64
CA LEU A 215 3.57 34.56 12.08
C LEU A 215 5.03 34.24 12.45
N ASP A 216 5.58 33.17 11.90
CA ASP A 216 6.98 32.78 12.15
C ASP A 216 7.95 33.81 11.59
N SER A 217 7.62 34.42 10.44
CA SER A 217 8.35 35.56 9.88
C SER A 217 8.41 36.74 10.85
N LEU A 218 7.26 37.13 11.41
CA LEU A 218 7.18 38.24 12.37
C LEU A 218 7.96 37.95 13.65
N VAL A 219 7.80 36.74 14.20
CA VAL A 219 8.51 36.32 15.43
C VAL A 219 10.02 36.32 15.19
N ALA A 220 10.49 35.76 14.08
CA ALA A 220 11.90 35.77 13.74
C ALA A 220 12.42 37.21 13.64
N PHE A 221 11.75 38.09 12.90
CA PHE A 221 12.18 39.48 12.75
C PHE A 221 12.30 40.22 14.09
N LEU A 222 11.26 40.14 14.92
CA LEU A 222 11.21 40.86 16.21
C LEU A 222 12.24 40.31 17.20
N LEU A 223 12.37 38.99 17.31
CA LEU A 223 13.23 38.37 18.31
C LEU A 223 14.73 38.59 18.01
N ASN A 224 15.13 38.49 16.73
CA ASN A 224 16.50 38.83 16.32
C ASN A 224 16.78 40.32 16.62
N GLY A 225 15.81 41.21 16.37
CA GLY A 225 15.91 42.62 16.72
C GLY A 225 16.15 42.84 18.23
N VAL A 226 15.39 42.15 19.09
CA VAL A 226 15.55 42.24 20.55
C VAL A 226 16.93 41.75 21.00
N PHE A 227 17.41 40.61 20.48
CA PHE A 227 18.72 40.08 20.85
C PHE A 227 19.87 40.97 20.39
N ILE A 228 19.81 41.50 19.15
CA ILE A 228 20.81 42.43 18.63
C ILE A 228 20.85 43.70 19.47
N LEU A 229 19.68 44.31 19.76
CA LEU A 229 19.59 45.49 20.61
C LEU A 229 20.14 45.23 22.01
N GLY A 230 19.79 44.10 22.62
CA GLY A 230 20.30 43.70 23.93
C GLY A 230 21.81 43.51 23.95
N ALA A 231 22.38 42.90 22.90
CA ALA A 231 23.82 42.71 22.77
C ALA A 231 24.55 44.05 22.61
N VAL A 232 24.10 44.91 21.69
CA VAL A 232 24.68 46.25 21.44
C VAL A 232 24.64 47.09 22.71
N GLU A 233 23.50 47.13 23.40
CA GLU A 233 23.34 47.87 24.65
C GLU A 233 24.26 47.35 25.76
N SER A 234 24.42 46.04 25.87
CA SER A 234 25.34 45.42 26.83
C SER A 234 26.79 45.82 26.58
N PHE A 235 27.22 45.85 25.32
CA PHE A 235 28.57 46.31 24.95
C PHE A 235 28.76 47.81 25.21
N ASN A 236 27.77 48.66 24.88
CA ASN A 236 27.81 50.10 25.17
C ASN A 236 27.92 50.42 26.66
N LYS A 237 27.29 49.60 27.51
CA LYS A 237 27.36 49.71 28.99
C LYS A 237 28.57 49.01 29.61
N ASN A 238 29.50 48.49 28.81
CA ASN A 238 30.67 47.73 29.27
C ASN A 238 30.32 46.44 30.06
N ILE A 239 29.16 45.84 29.80
CA ILE A 239 28.72 44.56 30.39
C ILE A 239 29.06 43.41 29.42
N TYR A 240 30.36 43.17 29.24
CA TYR A 240 30.87 42.29 28.18
C TYR A 240 30.38 40.84 28.27
N VAL A 241 30.24 40.30 29.49
CA VAL A 241 29.79 38.91 29.69
C VAL A 241 28.36 38.73 29.18
N ALA A 242 27.46 39.66 29.52
CA ALA A 242 26.08 39.62 29.04
C ALA A 242 26.00 39.79 27.51
N GLY A 243 26.78 40.75 26.96
CA GLY A 243 26.88 40.95 25.52
C GLY A 243 27.34 39.70 24.78
N GLY A 244 28.40 39.05 25.29
CA GLY A 244 28.93 37.80 24.71
C GLY A 244 27.93 36.64 24.75
N ILE A 245 27.20 36.48 25.86
CA ILE A 245 26.14 35.47 25.98
C ILE A 245 25.02 35.75 24.96
N LEU A 246 24.53 36.98 24.88
CA LEU A 246 23.46 37.35 23.95
C LEU A 246 23.88 37.15 22.49
N SER A 247 25.10 37.56 22.11
CA SER A 247 25.63 37.32 20.77
C SER A 247 25.77 35.84 20.45
N PHE A 248 26.23 35.01 21.39
CA PHE A 248 26.33 33.56 21.19
C PHE A 248 24.95 32.92 20.95
N PHE A 249 23.96 33.26 21.79
CA PHE A 249 22.59 32.78 21.60
C PHE A 249 21.97 33.26 20.29
N GLU A 250 22.18 34.53 19.93
CA GLU A 250 21.68 35.09 18.68
C GLU A 250 22.28 34.40 17.46
N LEU A 251 23.58 34.09 17.46
CA LEU A 251 24.19 33.32 16.36
C LEU A 251 23.52 31.96 16.18
N GLY A 252 23.23 31.24 17.28
CA GLY A 252 22.51 29.98 17.24
C GLY A 252 21.08 30.13 16.74
N TRP A 253 20.35 31.12 17.26
CA TRP A 253 18.98 31.42 16.87
C TRP A 253 18.86 31.83 15.40
N TYR A 254 19.71 32.74 14.94
CA TYR A 254 19.81 33.21 13.56
C TYR A 254 20.07 32.05 12.59
N SER A 255 21.03 31.18 12.90
CA SER A 255 21.33 29.99 12.11
C SER A 255 20.14 29.03 12.05
N GLY A 256 19.46 28.83 13.19
CA GLY A 256 18.24 28.02 13.27
C GLY A 256 17.10 28.57 12.41
N ASN A 257 16.91 29.89 12.35
CA ASN A 257 15.90 30.52 11.51
C ASN A 257 16.13 30.26 10.01
N ILE A 258 17.38 30.29 9.55
CA ILE A 258 17.74 29.97 8.17
C ILE A 258 17.39 28.51 7.87
N TYR A 259 17.79 27.58 8.74
CA TYR A 259 17.48 26.16 8.57
C TYR A 259 15.97 25.92 8.55
N ASN A 260 15.22 26.58 9.43
CA ASN A 260 13.76 26.48 9.48
C ASN A 260 13.13 26.96 8.16
N ALA A 261 13.59 28.08 7.58
CA ALA A 261 13.09 28.56 6.29
C ALA A 261 13.30 27.55 5.15
N ILE A 262 14.48 26.92 5.10
CA ILE A 262 14.82 25.86 4.14
C ILE A 262 13.87 24.66 4.35
N SER A 263 13.71 24.22 5.59
CA SER A 263 12.83 23.11 5.96
C SER A 263 11.37 23.38 5.59
N ASP A 264 10.89 24.61 5.80
CA ASP A 264 9.53 25.03 5.45
C ASP A 264 9.28 25.00 3.94
N ALA A 265 10.26 25.39 3.12
CA ALA A 265 10.16 25.27 1.67
C ALA A 265 10.07 23.80 1.22
N HIS A 266 10.86 22.91 1.83
CA HIS A 266 10.76 21.47 1.58
C HIS A 266 9.39 20.91 1.98
N LYS A 267 8.89 21.28 3.17
CA LYS A 267 7.56 20.86 3.66
C LYS A 267 6.46 21.32 2.71
N TYR A 268 6.46 22.59 2.32
CA TYR A 268 5.52 23.14 1.35
C TYR A 268 5.48 22.32 0.06
N ASN A 269 6.65 22.00 -0.51
CA ASN A 269 6.74 21.23 -1.75
C ASN A 269 6.21 19.80 -1.59
N ARG A 270 6.58 19.12 -0.49
CA ARG A 270 6.09 17.77 -0.19
C ARG A 270 4.57 17.75 0.00
N ASP A 271 4.04 18.67 0.79
CA ASP A 271 2.60 18.74 1.08
C ASP A 271 1.78 19.13 -0.16
N THR A 272 2.32 19.96 -1.03
CA THR A 272 1.68 20.31 -2.32
C THR A 272 1.59 19.08 -3.23
N ARG A 273 2.68 18.33 -3.39
CA ARG A 273 2.70 17.10 -4.20
C ARG A 273 1.81 16.00 -3.61
N ARG A 274 1.88 15.78 -2.28
CA ARG A 274 1.07 14.77 -1.60
C ARG A 274 -0.43 15.03 -1.80
N ARG A 275 -0.88 16.25 -1.51
CA ARG A 275 -2.30 16.63 -1.66
C ARG A 275 -2.76 16.45 -3.11
N PHE A 276 -1.96 16.88 -4.07
CA PHE A 276 -2.26 16.69 -5.48
C PHE A 276 -2.43 15.21 -5.85
N ILE A 277 -1.50 14.34 -5.43
CA ILE A 277 -1.61 12.89 -5.69
C ILE A 277 -2.86 12.31 -5.01
N GLU A 278 -3.15 12.68 -3.77
CA GLU A 278 -4.34 12.22 -3.04
C GLU A 278 -5.63 12.63 -3.75
N GLU A 279 -5.75 13.90 -4.16
CA GLU A 279 -6.88 14.40 -4.94
C GLU A 279 -7.00 13.68 -6.29
N LEU A 280 -5.89 13.48 -7.00
CA LEU A 280 -5.88 12.74 -8.27
C LEU A 280 -6.37 11.30 -8.09
N LYS A 281 -5.94 10.61 -7.04
CA LYS A 281 -6.39 9.24 -6.71
C LYS A 281 -7.89 9.19 -6.41
N ILE A 282 -8.39 10.16 -5.64
CA ILE A 282 -9.81 10.26 -5.27
C ILE A 282 -10.65 10.55 -6.53
N ASN A 283 -10.30 11.60 -7.28
CA ASN A 283 -11.06 12.03 -8.45
C ASN A 283 -11.02 11.01 -9.60
N SER A 284 -9.99 10.17 -9.63
CA SER A 284 -9.88 9.07 -10.60
C SER A 284 -10.58 7.77 -10.16
N ASN A 285 -11.06 7.68 -8.92
CA ASN A 285 -11.51 6.42 -8.29
C ASN A 285 -10.44 5.32 -8.42
N LEU A 286 -9.16 5.67 -8.27
CA LEU A 286 -8.04 4.75 -8.52
C LEU A 286 -8.13 3.51 -7.63
N SER A 287 -8.43 3.70 -6.34
CA SER A 287 -8.51 2.61 -5.37
C SER A 287 -9.58 1.59 -5.74
N ASP A 288 -10.75 2.06 -6.21
CA ASP A 288 -11.85 1.19 -6.61
C ASP A 288 -11.50 0.41 -7.88
N ASN A 289 -10.85 1.06 -8.84
CA ASN A 289 -10.41 0.44 -10.10
C ASN A 289 -9.30 -0.61 -9.91
N LEU A 290 -8.44 -0.44 -8.89
CA LEU A 290 -7.39 -1.39 -8.55
C LEU A 290 -7.81 -2.43 -7.50
N SER A 291 -9.06 -2.38 -7.01
CA SER A 291 -9.52 -3.23 -5.90
C SER A 291 -8.65 -3.09 -4.63
N LEU A 292 -7.97 -1.95 -4.49
CA LEU A 292 -7.25 -1.59 -3.27
C LEU A 292 -8.31 -1.19 -2.24
N LYS A 293 -8.68 -2.10 -1.34
CA LYS A 293 -9.57 -1.81 -0.22
C LYS A 293 -9.12 -0.50 0.45
N LYS A 294 -10.06 0.39 0.75
CA LYS A 294 -9.84 1.54 1.63
C LYS A 294 -9.43 1.00 3.00
N GLY A 295 -8.13 0.79 3.22
CA GLY A 295 -7.59 0.67 4.57
C GLY A 295 -7.91 1.97 5.30
N PRO A 296 -8.13 1.94 6.63
CA PRO A 296 -8.24 3.17 7.39
C PRO A 296 -7.03 4.04 7.06
N ILE A 297 -7.27 5.33 6.83
CA ILE A 297 -6.22 6.33 6.71
C ILE A 297 -5.53 6.37 8.08
N ILE A 298 -4.57 5.46 8.30
CA ILE A 298 -3.66 5.55 9.42
C ILE A 298 -2.72 6.66 9.01
N PHE A 299 -3.00 7.86 9.51
CA PHE A 299 -2.00 8.90 9.65
C PHE A 299 -0.84 8.30 10.46
N SER A 300 0.13 7.68 9.79
CA SER A 300 1.41 7.38 10.40
C SER A 300 2.15 8.71 10.51
N TYR A 301 1.85 9.43 11.59
CA TYR A 301 2.78 10.42 12.12
C TYR A 301 3.99 9.65 12.64
N ARG A 302 4.91 9.31 11.74
CA ARG A 302 6.29 9.03 12.15
C ARG A 302 6.90 10.38 12.49
N ILE A 303 6.74 10.78 13.75
CA ILE A 303 7.58 11.81 14.36
C ILE A 303 8.94 11.17 14.51
N GLU A 304 9.84 11.45 13.58
CA GLU A 304 11.26 11.22 13.80
C GLU A 304 11.72 12.28 14.81
N PHE A 305 12.17 11.82 15.98
CA PHE A 305 12.85 12.63 16.99
C PHE A 305 14.28 12.93 16.56
#